data_AF-A0A536SYF8-F1
#
_entry.id   AF-A0A536SYF8-F1
#
_cell.length_a   1.000
_cell.length_b   1.000
_cell.length_c   1.000
_cell.angle_alpha   90.00
_cell.angle_beta   90.00
_cell.angle_gamma   90.00
#
_symmetry.space_group_name_H-M   'P 1'
#
loop_
_entity.id
_entity.type
_entity.pdbx_description
1 polymer ?
#
loop_
_entity_poly.entity_id
_entity_poly.type
_entity_poly.pdbx_seq_one_letter_code
_entity_poly.pdbx_strand_id
1 'polypeptide(L)'
;ALAVTGPKRAQSLPEVPTMIEAGVPGYEVTAWTGVIAPAHLPRRVLERLNAAVNAAISEPTVKERLAQLGSEGGGGAPEDYAELMRRDSAKWADVIKRTGARID
;
A
#
# COMPACT_ATOMS: atom_id res chain seq x y z
N ALA A 1 -16.73 11.51 7.25
CA ALA A 1 -16.21 10.86 6.03
C ALA A 1 -17.33 10.05 5.39
N LEU A 2 -17.36 9.94 4.06
CA LEU A 2 -18.45 9.24 3.35
C LEU A 2 -18.16 7.73 3.21
N ALA A 3 -16.94 7.37 2.81
CA ALA A 3 -16.46 5.99 2.75
C ALA A 3 -14.92 5.97 2.71
N VAL A 4 -14.30 4.85 3.10
CA VAL A 4 -12.87 4.57 2.90
C VAL A 4 -12.65 3.79 1.61
N THR A 5 -11.50 3.98 0.96
CA THR A 5 -11.20 3.44 -0.37
C THR A 5 -10.46 2.10 -0.34
N GLY A 6 -10.06 1.64 0.84
CA GLY A 6 -9.43 0.34 1.05
C GLY A 6 -10.42 -0.82 1.00
N PRO A 7 -9.92 -2.06 0.90
CA PRO A 7 -10.76 -3.25 0.83
C PRO A 7 -11.49 -3.58 2.15
N LYS A 8 -11.06 -2.94 3.24
CA LYS A 8 -11.61 -3.08 4.59
C LYS A 8 -11.72 -1.70 5.23
N ARG A 9 -12.56 -1.60 6.26
CA ARG A 9 -12.64 -0.39 7.09
C ARG A 9 -11.29 -0.11 7.73
N ALA A 10 -10.89 1.16 7.77
CA ALA A 10 -9.67 1.56 8.45
C ALA A 10 -9.84 1.42 9.96
N GLN A 11 -8.81 0.95 10.67
CA GLN A 11 -8.88 0.79 12.12
C GLN A 11 -9.13 2.13 12.84
N SER A 12 -8.64 3.23 12.25
CA SER A 12 -8.87 4.60 12.76
C SER A 12 -10.29 5.11 12.52
N LEU A 13 -11.07 4.47 11.65
CA LEU A 13 -12.41 4.88 11.23
C LEU A 13 -13.36 3.66 11.13
N PRO A 14 -13.60 2.92 12.23
CA PRO A 14 -14.34 1.64 12.20
C PRO A 14 -15.82 1.81 11.82
N GLU A 15 -16.40 2.98 12.06
CA GLU A 15 -17.79 3.31 11.71
C GLU A 15 -17.94 3.79 10.26
N VAL A 16 -16.85 4.08 9.55
CA VAL A 16 -16.89 4.57 8.17
C VAL A 16 -16.86 3.37 7.21
N PRO A 17 -17.87 3.22 6.33
CA PRO A 17 -17.93 2.07 5.43
C PRO A 17 -16.84 2.12 4.36
N THR A 18 -16.56 0.99 3.71
CA THR A 18 -15.75 0.98 2.48
C THR A 18 -16.58 1.46 1.28
N MET A 19 -15.92 1.83 0.18
CA MET A 19 -16.62 2.14 -1.09
C MET A 19 -17.44 0.93 -1.60
N ILE A 20 -16.96 -0.29 -1.34
CA ILE A 20 -17.67 -1.53 -1.67
C ILE A 20 -18.95 -1.65 -0.85
N GLU A 21 -18.87 -1.44 0.47
CA GLU A 21 -20.03 -1.42 1.37
C GLU A 21 -21.01 -0.28 1.04
N ALA A 22 -20.50 0.84 0.51
CA ALA A 22 -21.29 1.99 0.05
C ALA A 22 -21.92 1.80 -1.35
N GLY A 23 -21.79 0.61 -1.96
CA GLY A 23 -22.48 0.27 -3.19
C GLY A 23 -21.67 0.51 -4.47
N VAL A 24 -20.33 0.60 -4.40
CA VAL A 24 -19.44 0.66 -5.57
C VAL A 24 -18.63 -0.64 -5.68
N PRO A 25 -19.12 -1.67 -6.38
CA PRO A 25 -18.47 -2.97 -6.44
C PRO A 25 -17.07 -2.90 -7.07
N GLY A 26 -16.12 -3.65 -6.50
CA GLY A 26 -14.75 -3.73 -7.01
C GLY A 26 -13.91 -2.46 -6.83
N TYR A 27 -14.41 -1.44 -6.12
CA TYR A 27 -13.64 -0.24 -5.84
C TYR A 27 -12.57 -0.52 -4.78
N GLU A 28 -11.30 -0.46 -5.20
CA GLU A 28 -10.15 -0.52 -4.29
C GLU A 28 -9.03 0.40 -4.77
N VAL A 29 -8.81 1.47 -4.01
CA VAL A 29 -7.73 2.43 -4.24
C VAL A 29 -7.07 2.73 -2.91
N THR A 30 -5.91 2.14 -2.68
CA THR A 30 -5.08 2.41 -1.52
C THR A 30 -3.79 3.10 -1.98
N ALA A 31 -3.42 4.16 -1.28
CA ALA A 31 -2.09 4.73 -1.41
C ALA A 31 -1.13 3.89 -0.58
N TRP A 32 0.00 3.50 -1.18
CA TRP A 32 1.05 2.76 -0.50
C TRP A 32 2.39 3.47 -0.70
N THR A 33 3.25 3.33 0.31
CA THR A 33 4.62 3.82 0.31
C THR A 33 5.52 2.65 0.72
N GLY A 34 6.71 2.59 0.15
CA GLY A 34 7.68 1.58 0.55
C GLY A 34 9.10 1.92 0.08
N VAL A 35 9.99 0.96 0.26
CA VAL A 35 11.43 1.12 0.02
C VAL A 35 11.83 0.27 -1.19
N ILE A 36 12.51 0.89 -2.15
CA ILE A 36 12.99 0.23 -3.36
C ILE A 36 14.52 0.24 -3.35
N ALA A 37 15.12 -0.88 -3.73
CA ALA A 37 16.57 -1.04 -3.86
C ALA A 37 16.96 -1.32 -5.33
N PRO A 38 18.25 -1.21 -5.70
CA PRO A 38 18.71 -1.52 -7.06
C PRO A 38 18.36 -2.95 -7.49
N ALA A 39 17.98 -3.12 -8.77
CA ALA A 39 17.45 -4.38 -9.31
C ALA A 39 18.39 -5.60 -9.17
N HIS A 40 19.69 -5.38 -9.12
CA HIS A 40 20.71 -6.44 -9.07
C HIS A 40 21.35 -6.60 -7.69
N LEU A 41 20.67 -6.17 -6.64
CA LEU A 41 21.15 -6.35 -5.29
C LEU A 41 21.29 -7.86 -4.96
N PRO A 42 22.42 -8.32 -4.39
CA PRO A 42 22.55 -9.70 -3.97
C PRO A 42 21.47 -10.09 -2.96
N ARG A 43 20.88 -11.29 -3.12
CA ARG A 43 19.76 -11.78 -2.29
C ARG A 43 19.98 -11.59 -0.79
N ARG A 44 21.16 -11.93 -0.29
CA ARG A 44 21.54 -11.76 1.13
C ARG A 44 21.43 -10.32 1.64
N VAL A 45 21.70 -9.33 0.78
CA VAL A 45 21.62 -7.91 1.16
C VAL A 45 20.17 -7.45 1.14
N LEU A 46 19.38 -7.90 0.16
CA LEU A 46 17.95 -7.64 0.10
C LEU A 46 17.24 -8.19 1.36
N GLU A 47 17.53 -9.44 1.75
CA GLU A 47 16.96 -10.07 2.94
C GLU A 47 17.33 -9.30 4.20
N ARG A 48 18.59 -8.88 4.33
CA ARG A 48 19.05 -8.08 5.48
C ARG A 48 18.37 -6.73 5.55
N LEU A 49 18.20 -6.03 4.43
CA LEU A 49 17.48 -4.76 4.37
C LEU A 49 16.01 -4.94 4.72
N ASN A 50 15.36 -5.96 4.15
CA ASN A 50 13.96 -6.28 4.42
C ASN A 50 13.74 -6.58 5.91
N ALA A 51 14.61 -7.38 6.53
CA ALA A 51 14.56 -7.67 7.95
C ALA A 51 14.70 -6.41 8.81
N ALA A 52 15.64 -5.52 8.46
CA ALA A 52 15.83 -4.25 9.16
C ALA A 52 14.61 -3.32 9.03
N VAL A 53 14.02 -3.22 7.85
CA VAL A 53 12.79 -2.44 7.62
C VAL A 53 11.63 -3.01 8.40
N ASN A 54 11.41 -4.33 8.34
CA ASN A 54 10.34 -5.02 9.09
C ASN A 54 10.49 -4.85 10.61
N ALA A 55 11.72 -4.84 11.12
CA ALA A 55 11.97 -4.52 12.53
C ALA A 55 11.59 -3.07 12.84
N ALA A 56 12.06 -2.10 12.04
CA ALA A 56 11.81 -0.68 12.27
C ALA A 56 10.32 -0.33 12.24
N ILE A 57 9.54 -0.81 11.26
CA ILE A 57 8.08 -0.58 11.21
C ILE A 57 7.33 -1.26 12.35
N SER A 58 7.94 -2.27 12.98
CA SER A 58 7.33 -3.00 14.09
C SER A 58 7.48 -2.27 15.42
N GLU A 59 8.42 -1.32 15.51
CA GLU A 59 8.67 -0.51 16.70
C GLU A 59 7.43 0.33 17.07
N PRO A 60 7.02 0.36 18.35
CA PRO A 60 5.81 1.07 18.79
C PRO A 60 5.79 2.55 18.36
N THR A 61 6.91 3.27 18.53
CA THR A 61 7.00 4.67 18.16
C THR A 61 6.82 4.89 16.66
N VAL A 62 7.29 3.96 15.81
CA VAL A 62 7.10 4.05 14.36
C VAL A 62 5.65 3.76 13.99
N LYS A 63 5.05 2.72 14.59
CA LYS A 63 3.62 2.40 14.39
C LYS A 63 2.72 3.57 14.77
N GLU A 64 2.96 4.20 15.91
CA GLU A 64 2.18 5.36 16.36
C GLU A 64 2.28 6.52 15.37
N ARG A 65 3.48 6.81 14.85
CA ARG A 65 3.69 7.86 13.85
C ARG A 65 3.02 7.52 12.53
N LEU A 66 3.10 6.27 12.06
CA LEU A 66 2.41 5.84 10.85
C LEU A 66 0.89 5.95 11.01
N ALA A 67 0.35 5.55 12.16
CA ALA A 67 -1.08 5.68 12.46
C ALA A 67 -1.54 7.14 12.46
N GLN A 68 -0.73 8.07 13.00
CA GLN A 68 -1.00 9.52 12.93
C GLN A 68 -1.05 10.04 11.48
N LEU A 69 -0.33 9.40 10.56
CA LEU A 69 -0.34 9.69 9.14
C LEU A 69 -1.42 8.93 8.37
N GLY A 70 -2.29 8.17 9.06
CA GLY A 70 -3.33 7.35 8.44
C GLY A 70 -2.80 6.09 7.74
N SER A 71 -1.58 5.66 8.04
CA SER A 71 -0.98 4.42 7.56
C SER A 71 -1.02 3.35 8.65
N GLU A 72 -1.44 2.14 8.30
CA GLU A 72 -1.45 1.01 9.24
C GLU A 72 -0.09 0.31 9.35
N GLY A 73 0.92 0.82 8.62
CA GLY A 73 2.23 0.19 8.49
C GLY A 73 2.17 -1.05 7.59
N GLY A 74 3.09 -1.11 6.62
CA GLY A 74 3.25 -2.25 5.72
C GLY A 74 4.57 -2.95 5.97
N GLY A 75 4.58 -4.27 5.90
CA GLY A 75 5.77 -5.12 5.98
C GLY A 75 5.52 -6.42 5.22
N GLY A 76 6.44 -7.36 5.30
CA GLY A 76 6.29 -8.68 4.69
C GLY A 76 7.52 -9.12 3.89
N ALA A 77 7.29 -9.97 2.89
CA ALA A 77 8.34 -10.41 1.99
C ALA A 77 8.58 -9.37 0.88
N PRO A 78 9.82 -9.22 0.37
CA PRO A 78 10.10 -8.38 -0.79
C PRO A 78 9.24 -8.75 -2.01
N GLU A 79 8.94 -10.03 -2.17
CA GLU A 79 8.12 -10.58 -3.25
C GLU A 79 6.66 -10.09 -3.18
N ASP A 80 6.10 -9.94 -1.98
CA ASP A 80 4.73 -9.43 -1.80
C ASP A 80 4.64 -7.97 -2.26
N TYR A 81 5.67 -7.18 -1.95
CA TYR A 81 5.75 -5.79 -2.39
C TYR A 81 5.95 -5.69 -3.92
N ALA A 82 6.74 -6.57 -4.52
CA ALA A 82 6.91 -6.65 -5.97
C ALA A 82 5.59 -7.02 -6.68
N GLU A 83 4.79 -7.94 -6.11
CA GLU A 83 3.46 -8.27 -6.63
C GLU A 83 2.51 -7.08 -6.53
N LEU A 84 2.47 -6.40 -5.38
CA LEU A 84 1.69 -5.17 -5.21
C LEU A 84 2.00 -4.14 -6.30
N MET A 85 3.29 -3.87 -6.54
CA MET A 85 3.73 -2.94 -7.59
C MET A 85 3.27 -3.37 -8.98
N ARG A 86 3.41 -4.66 -9.34
CA ARG A 86 2.96 -5.18 -10.64
C ARG A 86 1.46 -5.04 -10.82
N ARG A 87 0.68 -5.46 -9.81
CA ARG A 87 -0.78 -5.40 -9.84
C ARG A 87 -1.27 -3.97 -9.99
N ASP A 88 -0.74 -3.05 -9.20
CA ASP A 88 -1.16 -1.66 -9.25
C ASP A 88 -0.70 -0.97 -10.53
N SER A 89 0.49 -1.27 -11.04
CA SER A 89 0.94 -0.78 -12.35
C SER A 89 -0.02 -1.21 -13.47
N ALA A 90 -0.44 -2.49 -13.49
CA ALA A 90 -1.42 -2.99 -14.46
C ALA A 90 -2.80 -2.29 -14.31
N LYS A 91 -3.29 -2.16 -13.07
CA LYS A 91 -4.55 -1.46 -12.76
C LYS A 91 -4.54 -0.03 -13.27
N TRP A 92 -3.49 0.74 -12.95
CA TRP A 92 -3.42 2.15 -13.33
C TRP A 92 -3.17 2.33 -14.84
N ALA A 93 -2.44 1.42 -15.49
CA ALA A 93 -2.30 1.43 -16.93
C ALA A 93 -3.66 1.26 -17.65
N ASP A 94 -4.54 0.39 -17.15
CA ASP A 94 -5.91 0.25 -17.67
C ASP A 94 -6.72 1.54 -17.49
N VAL A 95 -6.69 2.12 -16.28
CA VAL A 95 -7.40 3.37 -15.97
C VAL A 95 -6.95 4.50 -16.89
N ILE A 96 -5.64 4.68 -17.09
CA ILE A 96 -5.08 5.71 -17.97
C ILE A 96 -5.58 5.50 -19.41
N LYS A 97 -5.54 4.28 -19.92
CA LYS A 97 -6.03 3.96 -21.27
C LYS A 97 -7.52 4.26 -21.45
N ARG A 98 -8.34 3.96 -20.44
CA ARG A 98 -9.79 4.14 -20.51
C ARG A 98 -10.23 5.59 -20.38
N THR A 99 -9.51 6.37 -19.58
CA THR A 99 -9.85 7.78 -19.28
C THR A 99 -9.20 8.77 -20.23
N GLY A 100 -8.12 8.38 -20.91
CA GLY A 100 -7.31 9.29 -21.71
C GLY A 100 -6.48 10.26 -20.87
N ALA A 101 -6.30 9.98 -19.57
CA ALA A 101 -5.47 10.78 -18.68
C ALA A 101 -4.04 10.91 -19.21
N ARG A 102 -3.46 12.10 -19.06
CA ARG A 102 -2.07 12.40 -19.45
C ARG A 102 -1.39 13.12 -18.30
N ILE A 103 -0.09 12.92 -18.19
CA ILE A 103 0.77 13.84 -17.43
C ILE A 103 1.01 15.02 -18.37
N ASP A 104 0.72 16.23 -17.89
CA ASP A 104 0.85 17.50 -18.60
C ASP A 104 2.29 17.85 -18.96
#